data_AF-A0A538Q420-F1
#
_entry.id   AF-A0A538Q420-F1
#
_cell.length_a   1.000
_cell.length_b   1.000
_cell.length_c   1.000
_cell.angle_alpha   90.00
_cell.angle_beta   90.00
_cell.angle_gamma   90.00
#
_symmetry.space_group_name_H-M   'P 1'
#
loop_
_entity.id
_entity.type
_entity.pdbx_description
1 polymer ?
#
loop_
_entity_poly.entity_id
_entity_poly.type
_entity_poly.pdbx_seq_one_letter_code
_entity_poly.pdbx_strand_id
1 'polypeptide(L)'
;MVLNACYTASTAEVLLAQVDCVVGISGAVHDDAARNFAIGFYGGLGEYESLAAAFKQGRAAIRLDGLPEADRPQLQVRDGFDAAQLILAAIAPSVLVAVPCPYPDATVCGR
;
A
#
# COMPACT_ATOMS: atom_id res chain seq x y z
N MET A 1 -4.46 4.26 3.42
CA MET A 1 -4.01 3.67 4.70
C MET A 1 -4.21 2.15 4.67
N VAL A 2 -3.33 1.35 5.28
CA VAL A 2 -3.45 -0.12 5.32
C VAL A 2 -3.65 -0.58 6.76
N LEU A 3 -4.70 -1.36 7.02
CA LEU A 3 -5.04 -1.93 8.32
C LEU A 3 -4.79 -3.45 8.29
N ASN A 4 -3.64 -3.87 8.78
CA ASN A 4 -3.24 -5.28 8.80
C ASN A 4 -3.72 -6.02 10.07
N ALA A 5 -5.02 -5.99 10.33
CA ALA A 5 -5.63 -6.75 11.42
C ALA A 5 -7.01 -7.27 11.00
N CYS A 6 -7.42 -8.39 11.58
CA CYS A 6 -8.72 -9.00 11.31
C CYS A 6 -9.87 -8.04 11.65
N TYR A 7 -10.96 -8.10 10.88
CA TYR A 7 -12.18 -7.31 11.09
C TYR A 7 -11.99 -5.78 11.07
N THR A 8 -10.99 -5.29 10.36
CA THR A 8 -10.72 -3.85 10.22
C THR A 8 -11.49 -3.17 9.09
N ALA A 9 -12.15 -3.93 8.20
CA ALA A 9 -12.92 -3.36 7.09
C ALA A 9 -14.11 -2.49 7.56
N SER A 10 -14.76 -2.83 8.69
CA SER A 10 -15.82 -2.01 9.26
C SER A 10 -15.31 -0.69 9.84
N THR A 11 -14.05 -0.64 10.30
CA THR A 11 -13.44 0.59 10.83
C THR A 11 -13.11 1.59 9.72
N ALA A 12 -12.92 1.10 8.49
CA ALA A 12 -12.55 1.93 7.35
C ALA A 12 -13.58 3.02 7.05
N GLU A 13 -14.87 2.78 7.25
CA GLU A 13 -15.93 3.76 6.99
C GLU A 13 -15.73 5.06 7.78
N VAL A 14 -15.35 4.95 9.05
CA VAL A 14 -15.07 6.12 9.91
C VAL A 14 -13.80 6.84 9.46
N LEU A 15 -12.82 6.09 8.96
CA LEU A 15 -11.50 6.62 8.58
C LEU A 15 -11.51 7.33 7.23
N LEU A 16 -12.44 6.98 6.32
CA LEU A 16 -12.60 7.66 5.04
C LEU A 16 -12.96 9.15 5.17
N ALA A 17 -13.41 9.59 6.34
CA ALA A 17 -13.56 11.02 6.65
C ALA A 17 -12.21 11.77 6.70
N GLN A 18 -11.09 11.07 6.90
CA GLN A 18 -9.76 11.64 7.11
C GLN A 18 -8.73 11.20 6.06
N VAL A 19 -8.94 10.08 5.39
CA VAL A 19 -8.02 9.54 4.36
C VAL A 19 -8.76 9.20 3.08
N ASP A 20 -8.05 9.25 1.95
CA ASP A 20 -8.66 9.03 0.63
C ASP A 20 -9.00 7.55 0.34
N CYS A 21 -8.29 6.62 0.98
CA CYS A 21 -8.49 5.20 0.81
C CYS A 21 -8.01 4.39 2.03
N VAL A 22 -8.65 3.24 2.25
CA VAL A 22 -8.30 2.27 3.29
C VAL A 22 -8.29 0.87 2.70
N VAL A 23 -7.22 0.12 2.97
CA VAL A 23 -7.19 -1.34 2.78
C VAL A 23 -7.41 -1.97 4.16
N GLY A 24 -8.47 -2.76 4.32
CA GLY A 24 -8.79 -3.47 5.56
C GLY A 24 -9.10 -4.95 5.33
N ILE A 25 -9.31 -5.69 6.42
CA ILE A 25 -9.64 -7.12 6.38
C ILE A 25 -11.05 -7.34 6.93
N SER A 26 -11.92 -8.00 6.16
CA SER A 26 -13.34 -8.20 6.51
C SER A 26 -13.63 -9.36 7.46
N GLY A 27 -12.62 -10.15 7.82
CA GLY A 27 -12.77 -11.28 8.73
C GLY A 27 -11.45 -11.75 9.30
N ALA A 28 -11.43 -12.99 9.78
CA ALA A 28 -10.19 -13.67 10.11
C ALA A 28 -9.33 -13.87 8.85
N VAL A 29 -8.03 -13.59 8.98
CA VAL A 29 -7.00 -13.90 7.98
C VAL A 29 -5.85 -14.59 8.70
N HIS A 30 -5.37 -15.71 8.15
CA HIS A 30 -4.21 -16.40 8.69
C HIS A 30 -2.92 -15.70 8.26
N ASP A 31 -1.86 -15.88 9.04
CA ASP A 31 -0.56 -15.22 8.82
C ASP A 31 -0.01 -15.46 7.41
N ASP A 32 -0.17 -16.67 6.86
CA ASP A 32 0.28 -16.98 5.48
C ASP A 32 -0.48 -16.15 4.44
N ALA A 33 -1.80 -16.00 4.59
CA ALA A 33 -2.60 -15.18 3.69
C ALA A 33 -2.27 -13.69 3.84
N ALA A 34 -2.06 -13.21 5.07
CA ALA A 34 -1.65 -11.83 5.34
C ALA A 34 -0.25 -11.54 4.75
N ARG A 35 0.68 -12.49 4.89
CA ARG A 35 2.04 -12.41 4.34
C ARG A 35 2.01 -12.39 2.81
N ASN A 36 1.27 -13.30 2.17
CA ASN A 36 1.16 -13.35 0.72
C ASN A 36 0.48 -12.09 0.16
N PHE A 37 -0.55 -11.60 0.83
CA PHE A 37 -1.16 -10.31 0.51
C PHE A 37 -0.12 -9.20 0.54
N ALA A 38 0.65 -9.08 1.62
CA ALA A 38 1.66 -8.04 1.79
C ALA A 38 2.74 -8.12 0.72
N ILE A 39 3.21 -9.33 0.37
CA ILE A 39 4.20 -9.54 -0.70
C ILE A 39 3.68 -9.00 -2.03
N GLY A 40 2.49 -9.43 -2.47
CA GLY A 40 1.92 -8.98 -3.74
C GLY A 40 1.54 -7.51 -3.74
N PHE A 41 0.98 -7.01 -2.63
CA PHE A 41 0.53 -5.63 -2.50
C PHE A 41 1.70 -4.64 -2.48
N TYR A 42 2.68 -4.84 -1.60
CA TYR A 42 3.83 -3.94 -1.52
C TYR A 42 4.78 -4.12 -2.72
N GLY A 43 4.84 -5.32 -3.31
CA GLY A 43 5.51 -5.55 -4.59
C GLY A 43 4.94 -4.65 -5.69
N GLY A 44 3.61 -4.67 -5.87
CA GLY A 44 2.91 -3.80 -6.81
C GLY A 44 3.18 -2.31 -6.59
N LEU A 45 3.08 -1.85 -5.34
CA LEU A 45 3.41 -0.47 -5.02
C LEU A 45 4.87 -0.10 -5.36
N GLY A 46 5.81 -1.03 -5.13
CA GLY A 46 7.22 -0.87 -5.49
C GLY A 46 7.47 -0.90 -7.00
N GLU A 47 6.60 -1.58 -7.77
CA GLU A 47 6.60 -1.62 -9.24
C GLU A 47 5.94 -0.38 -9.86
N TYR A 48 5.60 0.64 -9.06
CA TYR A 48 4.88 1.85 -9.49
C TYR A 48 3.50 1.56 -10.07
N GLU A 49 2.87 0.47 -9.66
CA GLU A 49 1.49 0.19 -10.02
C GLU A 49 0.52 1.12 -9.27
N SER A 50 -0.67 1.31 -9.85
CA SER A 50 -1.75 1.99 -9.15
C SER A 50 -2.15 1.26 -7.88
N LEU A 51 -2.71 1.97 -6.89
CA LEU A 51 -3.19 1.36 -5.65
C LEU A 51 -4.20 0.23 -5.93
N ALA A 52 -5.10 0.42 -6.91
CA ALA A 52 -6.05 -0.61 -7.31
C ALA A 52 -5.38 -1.84 -7.95
N ALA A 53 -4.32 -1.65 -8.73
CA ALA A 53 -3.55 -2.75 -9.33
C ALA A 53 -2.73 -3.49 -8.28
N ALA A 54 -2.01 -2.78 -7.41
CA ALA A 54 -1.30 -3.36 -6.28
C ALA A 54 -2.22 -4.18 -5.37
N PHE A 55 -3.42 -3.66 -5.06
CA PHE A 55 -4.44 -4.40 -4.30
C PHE A 55 -4.86 -5.71 -4.98
N LYS A 56 -5.04 -5.69 -6.31
CA LYS A 56 -5.35 -6.89 -7.08
C LYS A 56 -4.18 -7.88 -7.08
N GLN A 57 -2.93 -7.41 -7.18
CA GLN A 57 -1.74 -8.26 -7.09
C GLN A 57 -1.63 -8.95 -5.72
N GLY A 58 -1.90 -8.22 -4.62
CA GLY A 58 -1.98 -8.81 -3.28
C GLY A 58 -3.03 -9.93 -3.19
N ARG A 59 -4.25 -9.70 -3.69
CA ARG A 59 -5.28 -10.75 -3.73
C ARG A 59 -4.90 -11.92 -4.63
N ALA A 60 -4.25 -11.66 -5.76
CA ALA A 60 -3.76 -12.69 -6.67
C ALA A 60 -2.68 -13.57 -6.01
N ALA A 61 -1.77 -12.98 -5.23
CA ALA A 61 -0.75 -13.73 -4.49
C ALA A 61 -1.37 -14.73 -3.49
N ILE A 62 -2.42 -14.33 -2.77
CA ILE A 62 -3.17 -15.25 -1.88
C ILE A 62 -3.80 -16.40 -2.70
N ARG A 63 -4.43 -16.10 -3.85
CA ARG A 63 -5.07 -17.11 -4.72
C ARG A 63 -4.07 -18.11 -5.31
N LEU A 64 -2.92 -17.62 -5.76
CA LEU A 64 -1.89 -18.45 -6.38
C LEU A 64 -1.28 -19.46 -5.40
N ASP A 65 -1.27 -19.12 -4.11
CA ASP A 65 -0.82 -20.02 -3.04
C ASP A 65 -1.95 -20.94 -2.53
N GLY A 66 -3.14 -20.91 -3.16
CA GLY A 66 -4.26 -21.79 -2.83
C GLY A 66 -4.99 -21.45 -1.52
N LEU A 67 -4.78 -20.25 -0.97
CA LEU A 67 -5.35 -19.84 0.31
C LEU A 67 -6.79 -19.28 0.14
N PRO A 68 -7.74 -19.65 1.02
CA PRO A 68 -9.15 -19.28 0.88
C PRO A 68 -9.45 -17.81 1.19
N GLU A 69 -8.52 -17.08 1.81
CA GLU A 69 -8.73 -15.71 2.28
C GLU A 69 -8.53 -14.62 1.22
N ALA A 70 -8.42 -14.98 -0.06
CA ALA A 70 -8.18 -14.03 -1.15
C ALA A 70 -9.22 -12.90 -1.27
N ASP A 71 -10.42 -13.12 -0.73
CA ASP A 71 -11.53 -12.17 -0.76
C ASP A 71 -11.69 -11.43 0.59
N ARG A 72 -10.84 -11.72 1.58
CA ARG A 72 -10.85 -11.04 2.89
C ARG A 72 -10.33 -9.60 2.83
N PRO A 73 -9.22 -9.30 2.12
CA PRO A 73 -8.79 -7.93 1.92
C PRO A 73 -9.86 -7.13 1.17
N GLN A 74 -10.13 -5.91 1.63
CA GLN A 74 -11.06 -4.98 1.01
C GLN A 74 -10.38 -3.62 0.83
N LEU A 75 -10.60 -3.02 -0.34
CA LEU A 75 -10.19 -1.66 -0.64
C LEU A 75 -11.43 -0.78 -0.64
N GLN A 76 -11.47 0.19 0.26
CA GLN A 76 -12.51 1.21 0.35
C GLN A 76 -11.89 2.57 -0.01
N VAL A 77 -12.62 3.36 -0.78
CA VAL A 77 -12.19 4.68 -1.26
C VAL A 77 -13.21 5.72 -0.85
N ARG A 78 -12.75 6.94 -0.59
CA ARG A 78 -13.64 8.08 -0.34
C ARG A 78 -14.39 8.42 -1.63
N ASP A 79 -15.59 8.96 -1.50
CA ASP A 79 -16.34 9.48 -2.65
C ASP A 79 -15.50 10.47 -3.46
N GLY A 80 -15.54 10.29 -4.79
CA GLY A 80 -14.76 11.10 -5.74
C GLY A 80 -13.26 10.76 -5.83
N PHE A 81 -12.77 9.75 -5.10
CA PHE A 81 -11.38 9.29 -5.20
C PHE A 81 -11.25 8.04 -6.08
N ASP A 82 -10.32 8.07 -7.04
CA ASP A 82 -10.05 6.94 -7.93
C ASP A 82 -8.70 6.27 -7.59
N ALA A 83 -8.76 5.11 -6.92
CA ALA A 83 -7.58 4.32 -6.59
C ALA A 83 -6.85 3.73 -7.81
N ALA A 84 -7.45 3.71 -9.00
CA ALA A 84 -6.77 3.29 -10.22
C ALA A 84 -5.82 4.38 -10.76
N GLN A 85 -5.95 5.62 -10.30
CA GLN A 85 -5.09 6.75 -10.71
C GLN A 85 -4.00 7.07 -9.67
N LEU A 86 -4.13 6.56 -8.44
CA LEU A 86 -3.15 6.79 -7.39
C LEU A 86 -1.94 5.86 -7.55
N ILE A 87 -0.78 6.40 -7.88
CA ILE A 87 0.50 5.69 -7.84
C ILE A 87 1.33 6.28 -6.70
N LEU A 88 1.50 5.53 -5.60
CA LEU A 88 2.13 6.05 -4.38
C LEU A 88 3.63 6.34 -4.54
N ALA A 89 4.32 5.54 -5.35
CA ALA A 89 5.74 5.69 -5.59
C ALA A 89 6.06 6.52 -6.86
N ALA A 90 5.04 7.09 -7.53
CA ALA A 90 5.30 7.89 -8.71
C ALA A 90 6.12 9.13 -8.33
N ILE A 91 7.28 9.26 -8.94
CA ILE A 91 8.06 10.48 -8.88
C ILE A 91 7.25 11.53 -9.65
N ALA A 92 6.57 12.44 -8.95
CA ALA A 92 6.00 13.61 -9.60
C ALA A 92 7.13 14.33 -10.35
N PRO A 93 6.93 14.78 -11.61
CA PRO A 93 7.93 15.59 -12.27
C PRO A 93 8.15 16.87 -11.45
N SER A 94 9.34 16.93 -10.84
CA SER A 94 9.96 18.01 -10.07
C SER A 94 9.33 18.45 -8.74
N VAL A 95 9.92 17.97 -7.63
CA VAL A 95 10.76 18.86 -6.81
C VAL A 95 12.08 18.14 -6.62
N LEU A 96 13.11 18.54 -7.37
CA LEU A 96 14.47 18.36 -6.90
C LEU A 96 14.58 19.19 -5.63
N VAL A 97 14.21 18.60 -4.49
CA VAL A 97 14.66 19.12 -3.21
C VAL A 97 16.15 18.86 -3.27
N ALA A 98 16.93 19.91 -3.52
CA ALA A 98 18.33 19.89 -3.15
C ALA A 98 18.34 19.67 -1.64
N VAL A 99 18.36 18.41 -1.21
CA VAL A 99 18.55 18.03 0.18
C VAL A 99 19.94 18.56 0.49
N PRO A 100 20.08 19.64 1.29
CA PRO A 100 21.40 20.08 1.68
C PRO A 100 22.04 18.91 2.40
N CYS A 101 23.29 18.58 2.06
CA CYS A 101 24.02 17.51 2.71
C CYS A 101 23.85 17.65 4.24
N PRO A 102 23.31 16.64 4.94
CA PRO A 102 23.07 16.73 6.39
C PRO A 102 24.38 16.89 7.21
N TYR A 103 25.53 16.83 6.54
CA TYR A 103 26.85 17.06 7.11
C TYR A 103 27.61 18.09 6.26
N PRO A 104 27.60 19.37 6.63
CA PRO A 104 28.38 20.41 5.94
C PRO A 104 29.90 20.24 6.10
N ASP A 105 30.34 19.39 7.03
CA ASP A 105 31.76 19.22 7.38
C ASP A 105 32.35 17.87 6.94
N ALA A 106 31.93 17.34 5.79
CA ALA A 106 32.64 16.22 5.16
C ALA A 106 33.96 16.70 4.54
N THR A 107 34.94 17.04 5.39
CA THR A 107 36.36 17.18 5.02
C THR A 107 37.01 15.82 4.69
N VAL A 108 36.22 14.80 4.31
CA VAL A 108 36.71 13.46 4.00
C VAL A 108 36.02 12.92 2.74
N CYS A 109 36.34 13.52 1.60
CA CYS A 109 36.45 12.78 0.34
C CYS A 109 37.45 13.51 -0.55
N GLY A 110 38.73 13.35 -0.22
CA GLY A 110 39.83 14.08 -0.82
C GLY A 110 41.19 13.58 -0.34
N ARG A 111 41.49 12.31 -0.61
CA ARG A 111 42.85 11.84 -0.94
C ARG A 111 42.80 10.45 -1.56
#